data_AF-K6WLZ1-F1
#
_entry.id   AF-K6WLZ1-F1
#
_cell.length_a   1.000
_cell.length_b   1.000
_cell.length_c   1.000
_cell.angle_alpha   90.00
_cell.angle_beta   90.00
_cell.angle_gamma   90.00
#
_symmetry.space_group_name_H-M   'P 1'
#
loop_
_entity.id
_entity.type
_entity.pdbx_description
1 polymer ?
#
loop_
_entity_poly.entity_id
_entity_poly.type
_entity_poly.pdbx_seq_one_letter_code
_entity_poly.pdbx_strand_id
1 'polypeptide(L)'
;MTRIVRAVVASTAVVAAALSAGAGAAQADYAANGDQMHYVLRSNVKGIDYLSWYDGRGVHQTRSDQLFKHETPKWWFAKWTYTSRGANYAAISASSEGKSNSTWIECEVWVNGVKVEHEASQGPYASVYC
;
A
#
# COMPACT_ATOMS: atom_id res chain seq x y z
N MET A 1 -66.88 -29.56 -2.87
CA MET A 1 -66.84 -29.19 -1.44
C MET A 1 -65.41 -28.86 -1.05
N THR A 2 -65.23 -27.61 -0.67
CA THR A 2 -64.01 -26.87 -0.34
C THR A 2 -63.39 -27.36 0.97
N ARG A 3 -62.07 -27.50 1.07
CA ARG A 3 -61.24 -26.92 2.17
C ARG A 3 -59.79 -26.73 1.70
N ILE A 4 -59.43 -25.45 1.58
CA ILE A 4 -58.09 -24.91 1.39
C ILE A 4 -57.40 -24.95 2.76
N VAL A 5 -56.17 -25.49 2.84
CA VAL A 5 -55.27 -25.28 3.98
C VAL A 5 -54.06 -24.51 3.48
N ARG A 6 -54.03 -23.21 3.81
CA ARG A 6 -52.89 -22.30 3.61
C ARG A 6 -51.81 -22.67 4.61
N ALA A 7 -50.63 -23.09 4.14
CA ALA A 7 -49.42 -23.13 4.96
C ALA A 7 -48.60 -21.87 4.67
N VAL A 8 -48.69 -20.91 5.58
CA VAL A 8 -47.79 -19.76 5.68
C VAL A 8 -46.50 -20.28 6.32
N VAL A 9 -45.39 -20.28 5.58
CA VAL A 9 -44.06 -20.46 6.19
C VAL A 9 -43.35 -19.13 6.11
N ALA A 10 -43.21 -18.53 7.28
CA ALA A 10 -42.54 -17.27 7.53
C ALA A 10 -41.02 -17.43 7.49
N SER A 11 -40.38 -16.57 6.71
CA SER A 11 -39.24 -15.73 7.07
C SER A 11 -38.21 -16.26 8.08
N THR A 12 -37.02 -16.59 7.58
CA THR A 12 -35.76 -16.28 8.28
C THR A 12 -34.83 -15.58 7.30
N ALA A 13 -34.96 -14.25 7.25
CA ALA A 13 -33.91 -13.41 6.69
C ALA A 13 -32.74 -13.43 7.69
N VAL A 14 -31.67 -14.15 7.34
CA VAL A 14 -30.41 -14.05 8.08
C VAL A 14 -29.83 -12.68 7.77
N VAL A 15 -29.98 -11.74 8.70
CA VAL A 15 -29.24 -10.48 8.69
C VAL A 15 -27.80 -10.84 9.03
N ALA A 16 -26.96 -10.99 8.01
CA ALA A 16 -25.52 -10.96 8.21
C ALA A 16 -25.17 -9.55 8.70
N ALA A 17 -25.00 -9.41 10.01
CA ALA A 17 -24.40 -8.23 10.60
C ALA A 17 -22.95 -8.17 10.09
N ALA A 18 -22.74 -7.45 8.99
CA ALA A 18 -21.42 -7.00 8.59
C ALA A 18 -20.92 -6.15 9.76
N LEU A 19 -19.97 -6.70 10.52
CA LEU A 19 -19.10 -5.92 11.38
C LEU A 19 -18.30 -5.00 10.45
N SER A 20 -18.86 -3.85 10.11
CA SER A 20 -18.08 -2.65 9.79
C SER A 20 -17.38 -2.24 11.08
N ALA A 21 -16.36 -3.00 11.45
CA ALA A 21 -15.26 -2.46 12.23
C ALA A 21 -14.76 -1.28 11.40
N GLY A 22 -15.10 -0.08 11.85
CA GLY A 22 -14.66 1.14 11.20
C GLY A 22 -13.16 1.04 11.05
N ALA A 23 -12.70 0.94 9.81
CA ALA A 23 -11.35 1.33 9.47
C ALA A 23 -11.26 2.77 9.93
N GLY A 24 -10.65 2.99 11.11
CA GLY A 24 -10.23 4.33 11.50
C GLY A 24 -9.50 4.88 10.30
N ALA A 25 -9.92 6.05 9.82
CA ALA A 25 -9.23 6.73 8.75
C ALA A 25 -7.76 6.80 9.18
N ALA A 26 -6.90 6.05 8.48
CA ALA A 26 -5.48 6.09 8.74
C ALA A 26 -5.08 7.55 8.62
N GLN A 27 -4.57 8.11 9.71
CA GLN A 27 -3.98 9.44 9.67
C GLN A 27 -2.80 9.31 8.71
N ALA A 28 -2.72 10.19 7.71
CA ALA A 28 -1.96 9.99 6.47
C ALA A 28 -0.50 9.53 6.67
N ASP A 29 0.08 9.80 7.84
CA ASP A 29 1.48 9.51 8.13
C ASP A 29 1.73 8.34 9.11
N TYR A 30 0.67 7.73 9.69
CA TYR A 30 0.83 6.76 10.78
C TYR A 30 -0.07 5.52 10.64
N ALA A 31 0.52 4.35 10.85
CA ALA A 31 -0.18 3.09 11.00
C ALA A 31 -0.26 2.68 12.48
N ALA A 32 -1.43 2.25 12.94
CA ALA A 32 -1.65 1.73 14.27
C ALA A 32 -1.20 0.27 14.40
N ASN A 33 -1.13 -0.24 15.63
CA ASN A 33 -0.81 -1.65 15.87
C ASN A 33 -1.87 -2.56 15.22
N GLY A 34 -1.44 -3.50 14.38
CA GLY A 34 -2.30 -4.41 13.63
C GLY A 34 -2.59 -3.96 12.19
N ASP A 35 -2.30 -2.71 11.83
CA ASP A 35 -2.55 -2.21 10.48
C ASP A 35 -1.64 -2.89 9.45
N GLN A 36 -2.20 -3.15 8.27
CA GLN A 36 -1.47 -3.63 7.09
C GLN A 36 -0.91 -2.43 6.34
N MET A 37 0.41 -2.36 6.21
CA MET A 37 1.08 -1.32 5.44
C MET A 37 1.63 -1.93 4.16
N HIS A 38 1.42 -1.24 3.04
CA HIS A 38 1.99 -1.59 1.75
C HIS A 38 2.75 -0.41 1.17
N TYR A 39 4.03 -0.62 0.88
CA TYR A 39 4.82 0.30 0.09
C TYR A 39 4.93 -0.23 -1.33
N VAL A 40 4.70 0.64 -2.30
CA VAL A 40 4.88 0.35 -3.71
C VAL A 40 5.84 1.37 -4.29
N LEU A 41 6.90 0.89 -4.93
CA LEU A 41 7.77 1.71 -5.77
C LEU A 41 7.67 1.25 -7.21
N ARG A 42 7.55 2.21 -8.13
CA ARG A 42 7.58 1.97 -9.58
C ARG A 42 8.66 2.83 -10.22
N SER A 43 9.31 2.30 -11.24
CA SER A 43 10.28 3.06 -12.02
C SER A 43 10.40 2.54 -13.44
N ASN A 44 10.79 3.40 -14.38
CA ASN A 44 11.17 3.00 -15.73
C ASN A 44 12.62 2.51 -15.84
N VAL A 45 13.40 2.59 -14.75
CA VAL A 45 14.75 2.00 -14.65
C VAL A 45 14.73 0.77 -13.75
N LYS A 46 15.68 -0.15 -14.00
CA LYS A 46 15.74 -1.45 -13.31
C LYS A 46 16.10 -1.35 -11.83
N GLY A 47 16.75 -0.28 -11.41
CA GLY A 47 17.16 -0.10 -10.03
C GLY A 47 17.32 1.35 -9.67
N ILE A 48 17.22 1.61 -8.37
CA ILE A 48 17.40 2.90 -7.72
C ILE A 48 18.65 2.86 -6.86
N ASP A 49 19.27 4.01 -6.64
CA ASP A 49 20.58 4.11 -6.00
C ASP A 49 20.43 4.15 -4.48
N TYR A 50 19.33 4.72 -3.97
CA TYR A 50 19.00 4.75 -2.55
C TYR A 50 17.53 4.47 -2.28
N LEU A 51 17.27 3.70 -1.22
CA LEU A 51 15.96 3.37 -0.69
C LEU A 51 16.01 3.46 0.84
N SER A 52 15.03 4.14 1.45
CA SER A 52 14.79 4.05 2.88
C SER A 52 13.32 3.90 3.21
N TRP A 53 13.01 3.21 4.31
CA TRP A 53 11.64 3.02 4.76
C TRP A 53 11.58 2.70 6.25
N TYR A 54 10.41 2.81 6.86
CA TYR A 54 10.15 2.26 8.20
C TYR A 54 9.50 0.88 8.09
N ASP A 55 10.04 -0.11 8.80
CA ASP A 55 9.47 -1.46 8.84
C ASP A 55 8.27 -1.57 9.82
N GLY A 56 7.65 -2.75 9.92
CA GLY A 56 6.50 -2.98 10.80
C GLY A 56 6.78 -2.86 12.30
N ARG A 57 8.01 -2.62 12.72
CA ARG A 57 8.39 -2.29 14.09
C ARG A 57 8.73 -0.81 14.27
N GLY A 58 8.55 0.00 13.23
CA GLY A 58 8.94 1.41 13.24
C GLY A 58 10.45 1.62 13.19
N VAL A 59 11.21 0.61 12.75
CA VAL A 59 12.66 0.72 12.63
C VAL A 59 12.99 1.24 11.22
N HIS A 60 13.80 2.29 11.16
CA HIS A 60 14.29 2.84 9.91
C HIS A 60 15.27 1.87 9.24
N GLN A 61 15.01 1.57 7.98
CA GLN A 61 15.80 0.68 7.14
C GLN A 61 16.33 1.48 5.95
N THR A 62 17.53 1.11 5.49
CA THR A 62 18.12 1.68 4.28
C THR A 62 18.71 0.59 3.41
N ARG A 63 18.77 0.87 2.11
CA ARG A 63 19.44 0.01 1.14
C ARG A 63 19.92 0.83 -0.05
N SER A 64 21.13 0.51 -0.50
CA SER A 64 21.69 1.03 -1.74
C SER A 64 21.53 0.03 -2.87
N ASP A 65 21.53 0.51 -4.12
CA ASP A 65 21.52 -0.31 -5.34
C ASP A 65 20.34 -1.31 -5.40
N GLN A 66 19.16 -0.87 -4.95
CA GLN A 66 17.98 -1.74 -4.93
C GLN A 66 17.51 -2.02 -6.36
N LEU A 67 17.54 -3.29 -6.74
CA LEU A 67 16.97 -3.77 -8.01
C LEU A 67 15.49 -4.05 -7.87
N PHE A 68 14.71 -3.59 -8.85
CA PHE A 68 13.28 -3.85 -8.93
C PHE A 68 12.99 -5.11 -9.74
N LYS A 69 11.80 -5.68 -9.52
CA LYS A 69 11.27 -6.78 -10.33
C LYS A 69 10.63 -6.19 -11.58
N HIS A 70 10.74 -6.88 -12.72
CA HIS A 70 10.09 -6.44 -13.94
C HIS A 70 8.57 -6.70 -13.82
N GLU A 71 7.74 -5.66 -13.94
CA GLU A 71 6.28 -5.77 -13.86
C GLU A 71 5.65 -5.87 -15.24
N THR A 72 6.05 -4.97 -16.13
CA THR A 72 5.58 -4.86 -17.51
C THR A 72 6.77 -4.55 -18.41
N PRO A 73 6.65 -4.65 -19.75
CA PRO A 73 7.75 -4.33 -20.67
C PRO A 73 8.37 -2.93 -20.50
N LYS A 74 7.73 -2.02 -19.76
CA LYS A 74 8.18 -0.64 -19.54
C LYS A 74 8.47 -0.29 -18.09
N TRP A 75 8.00 -1.10 -17.13
CA TRP A 75 7.97 -0.72 -15.73
C TRP A 75 8.57 -1.81 -14.85
N TRP A 76 9.42 -1.35 -13.94
CA TRP A 76 9.98 -2.12 -12.85
C TRP A 76 9.30 -1.70 -11.56
N PHE A 77 9.09 -2.65 -10.65
CA PHE A 77 8.41 -2.41 -9.39
C PHE A 77 9.07 -3.12 -8.21
N ALA A 78 8.87 -2.56 -7.03
CA ALA A 78 9.09 -3.23 -5.76
C ALA A 78 7.90 -3.00 -4.83
N LYS A 79 7.50 -4.05 -4.12
CA LYS A 79 6.40 -4.00 -3.17
C LYS A 79 6.82 -4.63 -1.86
N TRP A 80 6.56 -3.93 -0.77
CA TRP A 80 6.72 -4.44 0.59
C TRP A 80 5.38 -4.43 1.28
N THR A 81 5.16 -5.42 2.13
CA THR A 81 3.95 -5.53 2.93
C THR A 81 4.32 -6.04 4.30
N TYR A 82 3.84 -5.37 5.32
CA TYR A 82 4.10 -5.74 6.70
C TYR A 82 2.94 -5.30 7.59
N THR A 83 2.81 -5.99 8.71
CA THR A 83 1.85 -5.64 9.75
C THR A 83 2.55 -4.78 10.78
N SER A 84 1.99 -3.61 11.05
CA SER A 84 2.47 -2.70 12.06
C SER A 84 2.32 -3.30 13.46
N ARG A 85 3.35 -3.18 14.31
CA ARG A 85 3.39 -3.68 15.70
C ARG A 85 3.27 -2.57 16.74
N GLY A 86 2.89 -1.36 16.32
CA GLY A 86 2.85 -0.15 17.15
C GLY A 86 2.34 1.03 16.34
N ALA A 87 2.39 2.24 16.90
CA ALA A 87 2.22 3.45 16.11
C ALA A 87 3.51 3.69 15.32
N ASN A 88 3.48 3.44 14.01
CA ASN A 88 4.65 3.51 13.14
C ASN A 88 4.44 4.50 12.01
N TYR A 89 5.50 5.20 11.65
CA TYR A 89 5.48 6.14 10.55
C TYR A 89 5.41 5.37 9.22
N ALA A 90 4.46 5.76 8.37
CA ALA A 90 4.20 5.11 7.10
C ALA A 90 4.98 5.81 5.98
N ALA A 91 6.32 5.68 6.01
CA ALA A 91 7.19 6.37 5.07
C ALA A 91 8.17 5.49 4.28
N ILE A 92 8.38 5.87 3.03
CA ILE A 92 9.34 5.34 2.06
C ILE A 92 9.93 6.45 1.17
N SER A 93 11.26 6.55 1.19
CA SER A 93 12.01 7.42 0.27
C SER A 93 12.79 6.60 -0.75
N ALA A 94 12.87 7.10 -1.98
CA ALA A 94 13.67 6.48 -3.02
C ALA A 94 14.29 7.56 -3.91
N SER A 95 15.54 7.35 -4.33
CA SER A 95 16.19 8.20 -5.32
C SER A 95 16.97 7.40 -6.34
N SER A 96 17.00 7.90 -7.56
CA SER A 96 17.96 7.46 -8.56
C SER A 96 18.80 8.62 -9.05
N GLU A 97 20.10 8.42 -9.03
CA GLU A 97 21.11 9.37 -9.47
C GLU A 97 21.65 8.95 -10.84
N GLY A 98 21.70 9.90 -11.78
CA GLY A 98 22.58 9.83 -12.93
C GLY A 98 22.21 8.83 -14.04
N LYS A 99 20.95 8.41 -14.18
CA LYS A 99 20.57 7.47 -15.26
C LYS A 99 20.15 8.18 -16.57
N SER A 100 19.34 9.24 -16.51
CA SER A 100 18.79 9.98 -17.67
C SER A 100 17.84 11.12 -17.23
N ASN A 101 17.62 12.14 -18.06
CA ASN A 101 16.53 13.12 -17.91
C ASN A 101 15.12 12.50 -18.01
N SER A 102 15.04 11.27 -18.49
CA SER A 102 13.80 10.49 -18.59
C SER A 102 13.58 9.56 -17.41
N THR A 103 14.47 9.53 -16.41
CA THR A 103 14.28 8.64 -15.24
C THR A 103 13.04 9.08 -14.48
N TRP A 104 12.18 8.13 -14.18
CA TRP A 104 10.93 8.36 -13.47
C TRP A 104 10.83 7.38 -12.31
N ILE A 105 10.40 7.87 -11.15
CA ILE A 105 10.15 7.09 -9.94
C ILE A 105 8.83 7.54 -9.35
N GLU A 106 8.05 6.58 -8.85
CA GLU A 106 6.80 6.80 -8.12
C GLU A 106 6.82 5.96 -6.85
N CYS A 107 6.32 6.54 -5.75
CA CYS A 107 5.99 5.81 -4.53
C CYS A 107 4.50 5.89 -4.23
N GLU A 108 3.96 4.84 -3.63
CA GLU A 108 2.65 4.82 -3.00
C GLU A 108 2.73 4.14 -1.64
N VAL A 109 2.07 4.73 -0.65
CA VAL A 109 1.86 4.11 0.67
C VAL A 109 0.40 3.79 0.83
N TRP A 110 0.13 2.58 1.29
CA TRP A 110 -1.22 2.11 1.58
C TRP A 110 -1.30 1.59 3.00
N VAL A 111 -2.35 1.96 3.73
CA VAL A 111 -2.66 1.46 5.07
C VAL A 111 -4.06 0.84 5.05
N ASN A 112 -4.17 -0.44 5.42
CA ASN A 112 -5.43 -1.21 5.39
C ASN A 112 -6.16 -1.14 4.03
N GLY A 113 -5.39 -1.12 2.94
CA GLY A 113 -5.91 -1.04 1.58
C GLY A 113 -6.33 0.37 1.13
N VAL A 114 -6.17 1.39 1.96
CA VAL A 114 -6.39 2.80 1.61
C VAL A 114 -5.05 3.43 1.23
N LYS A 115 -4.96 4.05 0.06
CA LYS A 115 -3.79 4.84 -0.33
C LYS A 115 -3.74 6.10 0.54
N VAL A 116 -2.67 6.26 1.30
CA VAL A 116 -2.48 7.41 2.21
C VAL A 116 -1.52 8.43 1.65
N GLU A 117 -0.52 8.00 0.86
CA GLU A 117 0.51 8.87 0.29
C GLU A 117 0.86 8.44 -1.15
N HIS A 118 1.21 9.40 -1.99
CA HIS A 118 1.71 9.16 -3.34
C HIS A 118 2.50 10.37 -3.86
N GLU A 119 3.69 10.08 -4.36
CA GLU A 119 4.56 11.05 -5.01
C GLU A 119 5.20 10.41 -6.25
N ALA A 120 5.40 11.23 -7.28
CA ALA A 120 6.15 10.85 -8.47
C ALA A 120 7.13 11.96 -8.86
N SER A 121 8.30 11.57 -9.34
CA SER A 121 9.38 12.48 -9.71
C SER A 121 10.06 12.02 -10.99
N GLN A 122 10.51 12.99 -11.77
CA GLN A 122 11.20 12.76 -13.04
C GLN A 122 12.45 13.65 -13.15
N GLY A 123 13.54 13.07 -13.64
CA GLY A 123 14.75 13.80 -13.97
C GLY A 123 16.02 12.99 -13.73
N PRO A 124 17.20 13.60 -13.95
CA PRO A 124 18.48 12.92 -13.74
C PRO A 124 18.75 12.56 -12.27
N TYR A 125 17.99 13.14 -11.34
CA TYR A 125 18.04 12.88 -9.90
C TYR A 125 16.62 12.66 -9.36
N ALA A 126 15.82 11.85 -10.06
CA ALA A 126 14.45 11.58 -9.64
C ALA A 126 14.46 11.03 -8.21
N SER A 127 13.74 11.71 -7.30
CA SER A 127 13.61 11.33 -5.90
C SER A 127 12.17 11.53 -5.44
N VAL A 128 11.69 10.63 -4.60
CA VAL A 128 10.36 10.66 -4.00
C VAL A 128 10.46 10.40 -2.51
N TYR A 129 9.56 11.01 -1.74
CA TYR A 129 9.36 10.82 -0.31
C TYR A 129 7.87 10.65 -0.06
N CYS A 130 7.46 9.39 -0.03
CA CYS A 130 6.27 8.98 0.67
C CYS A 130 6.74 8.33 1.99
#